data_AF-A0A847RW39-F1
#
_entry.id   AF-A0A847RW39-F1
#
_cell.length_a   1.000
_cell.length_b   1.000
_cell.length_c   1.000
_cell.angle_alpha   90.00
_cell.angle_beta   90.00
_cell.angle_gamma   90.00
#
_symmetry.space_group_name_H-M   'P 1'
#
loop_
_entity.id
_entity.type
_entity.pdbx_description
1 polymer ?
#
loop_
_entity_poly.entity_id
_entity_poly.type
_entity_poly.pdbx_seq_one_letter_code
_entity_poly.pdbx_strand_id
1 'polypeptide(L)'
;MRIAYFAPLALLLAAVAAPAHSATSCSSLRSRFLAQAHATHFRAWTQHRQCAAALPEDNAALQQLEMQTARGQTWAAHALARVLERLDGGNLEDGLLVLGQFADQRPTTLLHMAHDGELSLRNMKNALIMHPATLMDNLAAQLAGLQRRLQRIQQVKAPSLRLEQAEAVQALQHAIARIPAPQP
;
A
#
# COMPACT_ATOMS: atom_id res chain seq x y z
N MET A 1 15.28 12.43 -87.19
CA MET A 1 15.71 11.69 -85.98
C MET A 1 15.17 12.44 -84.76
N ARG A 2 14.21 11.85 -84.04
CA ARG A 2 13.56 12.44 -82.86
C ARG A 2 14.17 11.79 -81.61
N ILE A 3 14.77 12.57 -80.73
CA ILE A 3 15.25 12.10 -79.41
C ILE A 3 14.26 12.64 -78.37
N ALA A 4 13.47 11.75 -77.78
CA ALA A 4 12.58 12.03 -76.68
C ALA A 4 13.37 11.96 -75.36
N TYR A 5 13.37 13.03 -74.58
CA TYR A 5 13.91 13.04 -73.22
C TYR A 5 12.78 12.80 -72.23
N PHE A 6 12.81 11.64 -71.57
CA PHE A 6 11.99 11.32 -70.41
C PHE A 6 12.61 11.96 -69.15
N ALA A 7 11.78 12.69 -68.41
CA ALA A 7 12.08 13.22 -67.08
C ALA A 7 11.90 12.16 -65.99
N PRO A 8 12.64 12.23 -64.87
CA PRO A 8 12.18 11.70 -63.60
C PRO A 8 11.84 12.85 -62.65
N LEU A 9 10.54 12.97 -62.34
CA LEU A 9 10.01 13.79 -61.26
C LEU A 9 10.37 13.09 -59.93
N ALA A 10 11.32 13.63 -59.17
CA ALA A 10 11.65 13.13 -57.85
C ALA A 10 10.59 13.59 -56.84
N LEU A 11 9.74 12.67 -56.39
CA LEU A 11 8.78 12.89 -55.31
C LEU A 11 9.53 13.01 -53.97
N LEU A 12 9.58 14.21 -53.40
CA LEU A 12 10.04 14.46 -52.03
C LEU A 12 8.95 14.00 -51.05
N LEU A 13 9.10 12.79 -50.51
CA LEU A 13 8.37 12.32 -49.33
C LEU A 13 8.93 13.03 -48.09
N ALA A 14 8.31 14.15 -47.70
CA ALA A 14 8.50 14.72 -46.38
C ALA A 14 7.82 13.80 -45.35
N ALA A 15 8.61 12.94 -44.70
CA ALA A 15 8.17 12.18 -43.56
C ALA A 15 7.87 13.15 -42.41
N VAL A 16 6.59 13.42 -42.18
CA VAL A 16 6.14 14.10 -40.96
C VAL A 16 6.38 13.14 -39.82
N ALA A 17 7.52 13.28 -39.13
CA ALA A 17 7.76 12.60 -37.87
C ALA A 17 6.72 13.11 -36.87
N ALA A 18 5.69 12.30 -36.61
CA ALA A 18 4.81 12.52 -35.47
C ALA A 18 5.67 12.65 -34.21
N PRO A 19 5.37 13.59 -33.29
CA PRO A 19 6.09 13.66 -32.04
C PRO A 19 5.90 12.33 -31.33
N ALA A 20 7.01 11.59 -31.17
CA ALA A 20 7.08 10.43 -30.30
C ALA A 20 6.67 10.92 -28.91
N HIS A 21 5.39 10.74 -28.57
CA HIS A 21 4.93 10.85 -27.20
C HIS A 21 5.77 9.86 -26.44
N SER A 22 6.78 10.38 -25.74
CA SER A 22 7.71 9.61 -24.95
C SER A 22 6.90 8.96 -23.85
N ALA A 23 6.41 7.76 -24.14
CA ALA A 23 5.79 6.87 -23.17
C ALA A 23 6.79 6.77 -22.02
N THR A 24 6.53 7.51 -20.94
CA THR A 24 7.42 7.47 -19.79
C THR A 24 7.36 6.04 -19.28
N SER A 25 8.46 5.31 -19.43
CA SER A 25 8.49 3.89 -19.10
C SER A 25 8.20 3.68 -17.61
N CYS A 26 7.62 2.53 -17.24
CA CYS A 26 7.38 2.18 -15.84
C CYS A 26 8.64 2.35 -14.98
N SER A 27 9.81 2.02 -15.54
CA SER A 27 11.11 2.18 -14.88
C SER A 27 11.40 3.64 -14.49
N SER A 28 11.15 4.61 -15.38
CA SER A 28 11.36 6.03 -15.07
C SER A 28 10.41 6.53 -13.98
N LEU A 29 9.14 6.14 -14.02
CA LEU A 29 8.14 6.55 -13.02
C LEU A 29 8.42 5.91 -11.65
N ARG A 30 8.76 4.62 -11.65
CA ARG A 30 9.23 3.89 -10.47
C ARG A 30 10.42 4.57 -9.84
N SER A 31 11.48 4.87 -10.61
CA SER A 31 12.68 5.52 -10.09
C SER A 31 12.39 6.89 -9.47
N ARG A 32 11.45 7.67 -10.03
CA ARG A 32 11.01 8.93 -9.41
C ARG A 32 10.30 8.71 -8.08
N PHE A 33 9.44 7.70 -7.99
CA PHE A 33 8.79 7.34 -6.73
C PHE A 33 9.82 6.90 -5.68
N LEU A 34 10.79 6.06 -6.06
CA LEU A 34 11.84 5.60 -5.14
C LEU A 34 12.77 6.72 -4.69
N ALA A 35 13.08 7.68 -5.57
CA ALA A 35 13.89 8.85 -5.22
C ALA A 35 13.12 9.82 -4.29
N GLN A 36 11.81 9.97 -4.50
CA GLN A 36 10.97 10.84 -3.69
C GLN A 36 9.58 10.22 -3.51
N ALA A 37 9.42 9.49 -2.39
CA ALA A 37 8.19 8.79 -2.04
C ALA A 37 7.08 9.78 -1.67
N HIS A 38 6.31 10.20 -2.68
CA HIS A 38 5.19 11.12 -2.56
C HIS A 38 3.98 10.59 -3.32
N ALA A 39 2.76 10.92 -2.85
CA ALA A 39 1.51 10.46 -3.44
C ALA A 39 1.41 10.75 -4.96
N THR A 40 1.90 11.91 -5.39
CA THR A 40 1.92 12.30 -6.81
C THR A 40 2.77 11.37 -7.66
N HIS A 41 3.98 11.02 -7.20
CA HIS A 41 4.88 10.13 -7.92
C HIS A 41 4.37 8.69 -7.92
N PHE A 42 3.84 8.24 -6.78
CA PHE A 42 3.20 6.94 -6.68
C PHE A 42 2.01 6.82 -7.64
N ARG A 43 1.14 7.83 -7.70
CA ARG A 43 0.01 7.86 -8.62
C ARG A 43 0.46 7.91 -10.08
N ALA A 44 1.45 8.74 -10.41
CA ALA A 44 2.00 8.80 -11.75
C ALA A 44 2.57 7.46 -12.20
N TRP A 45 3.17 6.70 -11.29
CA TRP A 45 3.65 5.35 -11.57
C TRP A 45 2.49 4.34 -11.72
N THR A 46 1.55 4.32 -10.77
CA THR A 46 0.50 3.29 -10.70
C THR A 46 -0.73 3.57 -11.56
N GLN A 47 -0.85 4.75 -12.19
CA GLN A 47 -1.92 5.04 -13.16
C GLN A 47 -1.87 4.11 -14.38
N HIS A 48 -0.70 3.57 -14.71
CA HIS A 48 -0.51 2.61 -15.78
C HIS A 48 -0.68 1.18 -15.23
N ARG A 49 -1.67 0.43 -15.71
CA ARG A 49 -2.00 -0.93 -15.21
C ARG A 49 -0.78 -1.85 -15.15
N GLN A 50 0.02 -1.87 -16.21
CA GLN A 50 1.24 -2.68 -16.28
C GLN A 50 2.28 -2.32 -15.22
N CYS A 51 2.36 -1.05 -14.83
CA CYS A 51 3.28 -0.61 -13.79
C CYS A 51 2.75 -0.95 -12.38
N ALA A 52 1.45 -0.82 -12.16
CA ALA A 52 0.80 -1.19 -10.90
C ALA A 52 0.80 -2.72 -10.64
N ALA A 53 0.79 -3.51 -11.72
CA ALA A 53 0.89 -4.96 -11.64
C ALA A 53 2.21 -5.43 -11.02
N ALA A 54 3.30 -4.71 -11.27
CA ALA A 54 4.64 -5.04 -10.77
C ALA A 54 4.89 -4.66 -9.30
N LEU A 55 4.02 -3.86 -8.67
CA LEU A 55 4.22 -3.36 -7.31
C LEU A 55 4.41 -4.47 -6.24
N PRO A 56 3.65 -5.59 -6.24
CA PRO A 56 3.83 -6.66 -5.26
C PRO A 56 5.20 -7.35 -5.33
N GLU A 57 5.86 -7.30 -6.49
CA GLU A 57 7.15 -7.96 -6.73
C GLU A 57 8.34 -6.99 -6.53
N ASP A 58 8.05 -5.71 -6.30
CA ASP A 58 9.04 -4.65 -6.19
C ASP A 58 9.31 -4.29 -4.72
N ASN A 59 10.16 -5.09 -4.07
CA ASN A 59 10.50 -4.94 -2.65
C ASN A 59 10.95 -3.52 -2.28
N ALA A 60 11.70 -2.83 -3.15
CA ALA A 60 12.14 -1.47 -2.87
C ALA A 60 10.95 -0.49 -2.81
N ALA A 61 9.95 -0.67 -3.66
CA ALA A 61 8.75 0.14 -3.65
C ALA A 61 7.82 -0.21 -2.49
N LEU A 62 7.69 -1.49 -2.15
CA LEU A 62 6.94 -1.95 -0.97
C LEU A 62 7.51 -1.36 0.31
N GLN A 63 8.83 -1.46 0.51
CA GLN A 63 9.51 -0.86 1.66
C GLN A 63 9.29 0.67 1.75
N GLN A 64 9.27 1.37 0.61
CA GLN A 64 8.91 2.79 0.59
C GLN A 64 7.45 3.03 1.02
N LEU A 65 6.50 2.22 0.54
CA LEU A 65 5.10 2.30 0.97
C LEU A 65 4.94 2.01 2.46
N GLU A 66 5.60 0.97 2.97
CA GLU A 66 5.60 0.61 4.39
C GLU A 66 6.17 1.74 5.23
N MET A 67 7.34 2.29 4.88
CA MET A 67 7.94 3.41 5.60
C MET A 67 7.00 4.64 5.63
N GLN A 68 6.34 4.97 4.53
CA GLN A 68 5.38 6.07 4.50
C GLN A 68 4.12 5.76 5.33
N THR A 69 3.66 4.51 5.31
CA THR A 69 2.53 4.03 6.14
C THR A 69 2.87 4.12 7.63
N ALA A 70 4.06 3.69 8.04
CA ALA A 70 4.57 3.82 9.41
C ALA A 70 4.60 5.27 9.89
N ARG A 71 4.93 6.21 8.99
CA ARG A 71 4.90 7.66 9.21
C ARG A 71 3.49 8.26 9.26
N GLY A 72 2.44 7.45 9.15
CA GLY A 72 1.06 7.90 9.22
C GLY A 72 0.53 8.50 7.92
N GLN A 73 1.19 8.25 6.78
CA GLN A 73 0.72 8.75 5.47
C GLN A 73 -0.47 7.94 4.97
N THR A 74 -1.66 8.55 5.00
CA THR A 74 -2.91 7.89 4.60
C THR A 74 -2.88 7.35 3.18
N TRP A 75 -2.33 8.09 2.20
CA TRP A 75 -2.27 7.61 0.81
C TRP A 75 -1.44 6.32 0.67
N ALA A 76 -0.38 6.17 1.48
CA ALA A 76 0.49 5.01 1.46
C ALA A 76 -0.21 3.81 2.10
N ALA A 77 -0.93 4.03 3.20
CA ALA A 77 -1.73 2.98 3.84
C ALA A 77 -2.80 2.42 2.88
N HIS A 78 -3.53 3.28 2.16
CA HIS A 78 -4.48 2.85 1.13
C HIS A 78 -3.79 2.11 -0.03
N ALA A 79 -2.62 2.59 -0.45
CA ALA A 79 -1.85 1.92 -1.50
C ALA A 79 -1.39 0.51 -1.07
N LEU A 80 -0.90 0.38 0.16
CA LEU A 80 -0.46 -0.88 0.75
C LEU A 80 -1.65 -1.85 0.93
N ALA A 81 -2.76 -1.38 1.48
CA ALA A 81 -3.97 -2.18 1.66
C ALA A 81 -4.44 -2.85 0.35
N ARG A 82 -4.49 -2.07 -0.75
CA ARG A 82 -4.92 -2.56 -2.07
C ARG A 82 -4.01 -3.61 -2.69
N VAL A 83 -2.74 -3.70 -2.28
CA VAL A 83 -1.81 -4.71 -2.80
C VAL A 83 -1.60 -5.87 -1.85
N LEU A 84 -2.08 -5.77 -0.62
CA LEU A 84 -1.82 -6.70 0.47
C LEU A 84 -2.24 -8.14 0.14
N GLU A 85 -3.37 -8.34 -0.54
CA GLU A 85 -3.86 -9.68 -0.94
C GLU A 85 -2.98 -10.37 -1.99
N ARG A 86 -2.09 -9.62 -2.63
CA ARG A 86 -1.11 -10.15 -3.59
C ARG A 86 0.27 -10.35 -2.98
N LEU A 87 0.46 -9.97 -1.73
CA LEU A 87 1.71 -10.20 -1.00
C LEU A 87 1.67 -11.58 -0.36
N ASP A 88 2.84 -12.18 -0.21
CA ASP A 88 3.05 -13.43 0.49
C ASP A 88 4.29 -13.36 1.41
N GLY A 89 4.45 -14.39 2.24
CA GLY A 89 5.61 -14.54 3.14
C GLY A 89 5.89 -13.29 3.98
N GLY A 90 7.16 -12.91 4.05
CA GLY A 90 7.62 -11.77 4.85
C GLY A 90 7.00 -10.44 4.43
N ASN A 91 6.78 -10.21 3.12
CA ASN A 91 6.18 -8.95 2.65
C ASN A 91 4.74 -8.78 3.14
N LEU A 92 3.96 -9.88 3.21
CA LEU A 92 2.62 -9.83 3.79
C LEU A 92 2.67 -9.53 5.30
N GLU A 93 3.58 -10.16 6.03
CA GLU A 93 3.75 -9.95 7.47
C GLU A 93 4.17 -8.51 7.78
N ASP A 94 5.16 -7.97 7.06
CA ASP A 94 5.63 -6.59 7.19
C ASP A 94 4.52 -5.58 6.85
N GLY A 95 3.77 -5.83 5.77
CA GLY A 95 2.62 -5.02 5.38
C GLY A 95 1.51 -5.00 6.43
N LEU A 96 1.18 -6.16 7.00
CA LEU A 96 0.19 -6.26 8.09
C LEU A 96 0.67 -5.55 9.36
N LEU A 97 1.93 -5.75 9.73
CA LEU A 97 2.56 -5.14 10.89
C LEU A 97 2.52 -3.61 10.81
N VAL A 98 2.89 -3.04 9.65
CA VAL A 98 2.90 -1.59 9.49
C VAL A 98 1.49 -1.00 9.41
N LEU A 99 0.52 -1.72 8.85
CA LEU A 99 -0.90 -1.31 8.92
C LEU A 99 -1.42 -1.33 10.37
N GLY A 100 -0.99 -2.28 11.19
CA GLY A 100 -1.26 -2.30 12.63
C GLY A 100 -0.72 -1.06 13.36
N GLN A 101 0.52 -0.67 13.05
CA GLN A 101 1.14 0.55 13.59
C GLN A 101 0.43 1.82 13.10
N PHE A 102 0.02 1.85 11.83
CA PHE A 102 -0.79 2.93 11.28
C PHE A 102 -2.13 3.04 12.01
N ALA A 103 -2.76 1.92 12.35
CA ALA A 103 -4.02 1.88 13.10
C ALA A 103 -3.89 2.47 14.51
N ASP A 104 -2.72 2.37 15.14
CA ASP A 104 -2.46 3.03 16.41
C ASP A 104 -2.54 4.55 16.26
N GLN A 105 -2.19 5.11 15.11
CA GLN A 105 -2.22 6.55 14.84
C GLN A 105 -3.55 7.01 14.26
N ARG A 106 -4.16 6.20 13.38
CA ARG A 106 -5.34 6.55 12.57
C ARG A 106 -6.36 5.39 12.53
N PRO A 107 -6.94 5.01 13.68
CA PRO A 107 -7.84 3.85 13.77
C PRO A 107 -9.06 3.98 12.85
N THR A 108 -9.68 5.17 12.79
CA THR A 108 -10.83 5.43 11.91
C THR A 108 -10.51 5.19 10.44
N THR A 109 -9.29 5.55 9.98
CA THR A 109 -8.89 5.37 8.58
C THR A 109 -8.70 3.89 8.25
N LEU A 110 -8.12 3.08 9.14
CA LEU A 110 -8.01 1.63 8.94
C LEU A 110 -9.40 0.99 8.82
N LEU A 111 -10.33 1.36 9.70
CA LEU A 111 -11.70 0.85 9.66
C LEU A 111 -12.43 1.25 8.37
N HIS A 112 -12.21 2.46 7.85
CA HIS A 112 -12.73 2.85 6.53
C HIS A 112 -12.15 2.00 5.40
N MET A 113 -10.85 1.69 5.40
CA MET A 113 -10.29 0.78 4.39
C MET A 113 -10.99 -0.58 4.40
N ALA A 114 -11.35 -1.09 5.58
CA ALA A 114 -12.09 -2.34 5.69
C ALA A 114 -13.55 -2.21 5.24
N HIS A 115 -14.20 -1.12 5.61
CA HIS A 115 -15.56 -0.79 5.21
C HIS A 115 -15.70 -0.65 3.69
N ASP A 116 -14.75 0.02 3.05
CA ASP A 116 -14.73 0.30 1.62
C ASP A 116 -14.25 -0.92 0.79
N GLY A 117 -13.88 -2.02 1.45
CA GLY A 117 -13.40 -3.24 0.80
C GLY A 117 -11.96 -3.15 0.26
N GLU A 118 -11.23 -2.09 0.57
CA GLU A 118 -9.81 -1.97 0.18
C GLU A 118 -8.89 -2.85 1.03
N LEU A 119 -9.32 -3.18 2.25
CA LEU A 119 -8.65 -4.10 3.16
C LEU A 119 -9.66 -5.17 3.60
N SER A 120 -9.43 -6.44 3.31
CA SER A 120 -10.35 -7.47 3.79
C SER A 120 -10.46 -7.46 5.33
N LEU A 121 -11.63 -7.79 5.87
CA LEU A 121 -11.83 -7.89 7.33
C LEU A 121 -10.83 -8.84 7.99
N ARG A 122 -10.42 -9.90 7.29
CA ARG A 122 -9.37 -10.83 7.74
C ARG A 122 -8.04 -10.09 7.91
N ASN A 123 -7.60 -9.36 6.89
CA ASN A 123 -6.33 -8.65 6.91
C ASN A 123 -6.36 -7.47 7.91
N MET A 124 -7.48 -6.78 8.05
CA MET A 124 -7.67 -5.79 9.11
C MET A 124 -7.44 -6.41 10.50
N LYS A 125 -8.10 -7.54 10.80
CA LYS A 125 -7.94 -8.24 12.09
C LYS A 125 -6.51 -8.70 12.30
N ASN A 126 -5.88 -9.28 11.28
CA ASN A 126 -4.47 -9.71 11.35
C ASN A 126 -3.56 -8.52 11.64
N ALA A 127 -3.69 -7.41 10.90
CA ALA A 127 -2.89 -6.20 11.11
C ALA A 127 -3.04 -5.67 12.56
N LEU A 128 -4.26 -5.68 13.10
CA LEU A 128 -4.54 -5.20 14.45
C LEU A 128 -3.93 -6.07 15.55
N ILE A 129 -3.69 -7.36 15.32
CA ILE A 129 -3.08 -8.25 16.33
C ILE A 129 -1.57 -8.44 16.15
N MET A 130 -1.01 -7.96 15.03
CA MET A 130 0.42 -8.05 14.77
C MET A 130 1.23 -7.16 15.71
N HIS A 131 2.40 -7.69 16.09
CA HIS A 131 3.40 -7.03 16.93
C HIS A 131 4.76 -6.99 16.23
N PRO A 132 5.57 -5.94 16.48
CA PRO A 132 6.98 -5.96 16.13
C PRO A 132 7.69 -7.17 16.73
N ALA A 133 8.57 -7.81 15.94
CA ALA A 133 9.39 -8.93 16.39
C ALA A 133 10.21 -8.59 17.65
N THR A 134 10.61 -7.33 17.81
CA THR A 134 11.31 -6.81 18.99
C THR A 134 10.53 -6.95 20.30
N LEU A 135 9.21 -7.19 20.23
CA LEU A 135 8.37 -7.39 21.41
C LEU A 135 8.11 -8.85 21.73
N MET A 136 8.56 -9.82 20.91
CA MET A 136 8.21 -11.25 21.07
C MET A 136 8.55 -11.80 22.46
N ASP A 137 9.66 -11.35 23.07
CA ASP A 137 10.09 -11.78 24.39
C ASP A 137 9.62 -10.84 25.53
N ASN A 138 8.83 -9.82 25.20
CA ASN A 138 8.31 -8.85 26.16
C ASN A 138 6.77 -8.87 26.18
N LEU A 139 6.22 -9.87 26.87
CA LEU A 139 4.77 -10.08 26.99
C LEU A 139 4.04 -8.86 27.58
N ALA A 140 4.65 -8.19 28.56
CA ALA A 140 4.09 -6.98 29.16
C ALA A 140 3.94 -5.84 28.13
N ALA A 141 4.96 -5.63 27.29
CA ALA A 141 4.90 -4.63 26.22
C ALA A 141 3.92 -5.01 25.11
N GLN A 142 3.82 -6.30 24.74
CA GLN A 142 2.81 -6.79 23.79
C GLN A 142 1.39 -6.51 24.30
N LEU A 143 1.09 -6.93 25.54
CA LEU A 143 -0.19 -6.72 26.18
C LEU A 143 -0.56 -5.24 26.24
N ALA A 144 0.36 -4.38 26.70
CA ALA A 144 0.15 -2.95 26.75
C ALA A 144 -0.11 -2.35 25.34
N GLY A 145 0.57 -2.86 24.32
CA GLY A 145 0.33 -2.49 22.92
C GLY A 145 -1.09 -2.80 22.46
N LEU A 146 -1.55 -4.05 22.64
CA LEU A 146 -2.91 -4.45 22.27
C LEU A 146 -3.97 -3.69 23.04
N GLN A 147 -3.79 -3.48 24.35
CA GLN A 147 -4.73 -2.74 25.18
C GLN A 147 -4.88 -1.29 24.71
N ARG A 148 -3.78 -0.61 24.39
CA ARG A 148 -3.82 0.74 23.82
C ARG A 148 -4.55 0.76 22.48
N ARG A 149 -4.27 -0.21 21.60
CA ARG A 149 -4.93 -0.32 20.29
C ARG A 149 -6.43 -0.56 20.44
N LEU A 150 -6.82 -1.47 21.35
CA LEU A 150 -8.23 -1.74 21.70
C LEU A 150 -8.94 -0.46 22.15
N GLN A 151 -8.35 0.28 23.09
CA GLN A 151 -8.92 1.52 23.58
C GLN A 151 -9.13 2.54 22.46
N ARG A 152 -8.15 2.69 21.54
CA ARG A 152 -8.25 3.61 20.39
C ARG A 152 -9.35 3.20 19.42
N ILE A 153 -9.48 1.90 19.12
CA ILE A 153 -10.55 1.38 18.26
C ILE A 153 -11.93 1.61 18.90
N GLN A 154 -12.06 1.38 20.21
CA GLN A 154 -13.32 1.64 20.95
C GLN A 154 -13.71 3.13 20.95
N GLN A 155 -12.75 4.04 20.82
CA GLN A 155 -13.00 5.49 20.77
C GLN A 155 -13.51 5.98 19.40
N VAL A 156 -13.52 5.14 18.36
CA VAL A 156 -14.08 5.52 17.06
C VAL A 156 -15.60 5.63 17.17
N LYS A 157 -16.15 6.83 16.94
CA LYS A 157 -17.59 7.14 17.11
C LYS A 157 -18.40 7.16 15.81
N ALA A 158 -17.86 6.64 14.72
CA ALA A 158 -18.50 6.68 13.39
C ALA A 158 -19.58 5.59 13.26
N PRO A 159 -20.89 5.93 13.13
CA PRO A 159 -21.95 4.93 13.12
C PRO A 159 -21.93 3.98 11.92
N SER A 160 -21.35 4.41 10.80
CA SER A 160 -21.17 3.61 9.58
C SER A 160 -20.14 2.50 9.76
N LEU A 161 -19.22 2.64 10.72
CA LEU A 161 -18.10 1.71 10.96
C LEU A 161 -18.38 0.69 12.08
N ARG A 162 -19.63 0.53 12.50
CA ARG A 162 -19.99 -0.30 13.66
C ARG A 162 -19.62 -1.77 13.49
N LEU A 163 -19.75 -2.31 12.28
CA LEU A 163 -19.42 -3.71 12.00
C LEU A 163 -17.92 -3.95 12.09
N GLU A 164 -17.13 -3.13 11.39
CA GLU A 164 -15.67 -3.20 11.34
C GLU A 164 -15.07 -2.96 12.72
N GLN A 165 -15.64 -2.01 13.47
CA GLN A 165 -15.25 -1.76 14.86
C GLN A 165 -15.52 -2.97 15.75
N ALA A 166 -16.68 -3.61 15.65
CA ALA A 166 -17.00 -4.79 16.46
C ALA A 166 -16.04 -5.96 16.18
N GLU A 167 -15.77 -6.23 14.90
CA GLU A 167 -14.80 -7.25 14.46
C GLU A 167 -13.38 -6.95 14.97
N ALA A 168 -12.95 -5.68 14.90
CA ALA A 168 -11.66 -5.24 15.39
C ALA A 168 -11.54 -5.39 16.91
N VAL A 169 -12.56 -4.97 17.67
CA VAL A 169 -12.62 -5.12 19.14
C VAL A 169 -12.55 -6.58 19.53
N GLN A 170 -13.33 -7.44 18.89
CA GLN A 170 -13.35 -8.88 19.18
C GLN A 170 -11.97 -9.52 18.93
N ALA A 171 -11.33 -9.21 17.80
CA ALA A 171 -10.00 -9.73 17.47
C ALA A 171 -8.95 -9.32 18.51
N LEU A 172 -8.96 -8.04 18.92
CA LEU A 172 -8.04 -7.51 19.93
C LEU A 172 -8.28 -8.13 21.32
N GLN A 173 -9.55 -8.26 21.74
CA GLN A 173 -9.90 -8.92 22.99
C GLN A 173 -9.45 -10.38 23.02
N HIS A 174 -9.66 -11.11 21.92
CA HIS A 174 -9.20 -12.49 21.80
C HIS A 174 -7.67 -12.59 21.88
N ALA A 175 -6.94 -11.71 21.18
CA ALA A 175 -5.49 -11.68 21.24
C ALA A 175 -4.96 -11.34 22.65
N ILE A 176 -5.57 -10.35 23.31
CA ILE A 176 -5.24 -9.97 24.70
C ILE A 176 -5.42 -11.15 25.66
N ALA A 177 -6.53 -11.88 25.56
CA ALA A 177 -6.83 -13.01 26.43
C ALA A 177 -5.86 -14.19 26.29
N ARG A 178 -5.11 -14.27 25.17
CA ARG A 178 -4.12 -15.32 24.92
C ARG A 178 -2.74 -14.98 25.48
N ILE A 179 -2.48 -13.73 25.87
CA ILE A 179 -1.22 -13.36 26.51
C ILE A 179 -1.30 -13.75 27.99
N PRO A 180 -0.43 -14.64 28.48
CA PRO A 180 -0.49 -15.08 29.87
C PRO A 180 -0.24 -13.89 30.81
N ALA A 181 -0.91 -13.90 31.95
CA ALA A 181 -0.69 -12.89 32.99
C ALA A 181 0.80 -12.93 33.42
N PRO A 182 1.42 -11.76 33.66
CA PRO A 182 2.76 -11.74 34.21
C PRO A 182 2.77 -12.50 35.53
N GLN A 183 3.62 -13.52 35.64
CA GLN A 183 3.81 -14.21 36.91
C GLN A 183 4.52 -13.24 37.87
N PRO A 184 4.05 -13.12 39.12
CA PRO A 184 4.59 -12.19 40.11
C PRO A 184 6.02 -12.53 40.52
#